data_AF-A0A0P8ZSQ0-F1
#
_entry.id   AF-A0A0P8ZSQ0-F1
#
_cell.length_a   1.000
_cell.length_b   1.000
_cell.length_c   1.000
_cell.angle_alpha   90.00
_cell.angle_beta   90.00
_cell.angle_gamma   90.00
#
_symmetry.space_group_name_H-M   'P 1'
#
loop_
_entity.id
_entity.type
_entity.pdbx_description
1 polymer ?
#
loop_
_entity_poly.entity_id
_entity_poly.type
_entity_poly.pdbx_seq_one_letter_code
_entity_poly.pdbx_strand_id
1 'polypeptide(L)'
;MLDTRLSFREHLEYAHKRASETIRALSRKLLNIRGPRQEWRKLNTSVVSSQILYAAPVWAEAMTVRSYVWGIEADYRLCALRTSCAFRTVSDNAALVIAGLIPLGELVREKSELGETAQDETASASARKAAARARSLANWQSLWENSTKGLWTHRLIPDKGIWTGRKHGEVDFYLTQALSGHGCFRSYLKRFGHEREDGCPSCGRGVMKDAYHVLFDCWRFDEERTNLEESLEETFLPVSRCH
;
A
#
# COMPACT_ATOMS: atom_id res chain seq x y z
N MET A 1 -26.98 -17.89 10.46
CA MET A 1 -26.53 -19.26 10.78
C MET A 1 -25.42 -19.09 11.80
N LEU A 2 -25.62 -19.55 13.05
CA LEU A 2 -24.60 -19.47 14.10
C LEU A 2 -23.77 -20.76 14.01
N ASP A 3 -22.47 -20.63 13.81
CA ASP A 3 -21.53 -21.75 13.66
C ASP A 3 -21.41 -22.53 14.97
N THR A 4 -21.80 -23.81 14.95
CA THR A 4 -21.80 -24.69 16.12
C THR A 4 -20.41 -25.02 16.64
N ARG A 5 -19.36 -24.76 15.86
CA ARG A 5 -17.96 -24.99 16.22
C ARG A 5 -17.20 -23.69 16.51
N LEU A 6 -17.87 -22.53 16.44
CA LEU A 6 -17.25 -21.20 16.56
C LEU A 6 -16.02 -21.03 15.65
N SER A 7 -16.00 -21.70 14.50
CA SER A 7 -14.88 -21.59 13.55
C SER A 7 -14.94 -20.28 12.75
N PHE A 8 -16.13 -19.67 12.70
CA PHE A 8 -16.46 -18.42 12.00
C PHE A 8 -16.11 -18.40 10.51
N ARG A 9 -15.81 -19.57 9.95
CA ARG A 9 -15.41 -19.74 8.55
C ARG A 9 -16.47 -19.25 7.58
N GLU A 10 -17.73 -19.66 7.77
CA GLU A 10 -18.84 -19.27 6.90
C GLU A 10 -19.07 -17.75 6.90
N HIS A 11 -18.85 -17.11 8.05
CA HIS A 11 -18.99 -15.66 8.19
C HIS A 11 -17.88 -14.94 7.44
N LEU A 12 -16.64 -15.42 7.58
CA LEU A 12 -15.48 -14.87 6.89
C LEU A 12 -15.59 -15.09 5.37
N GLU A 13 -16.07 -16.25 4.93
CA GLU A 13 -16.38 -16.53 3.52
C GLU A 13 -17.47 -15.60 2.96
N TYR A 14 -18.51 -15.30 3.74
CA TYR A 14 -19.55 -14.33 3.36
C TYR A 14 -18.99 -12.91 3.20
N ALA A 15 -18.22 -12.42 4.19
CA ALA A 15 -17.59 -11.10 4.15
C ALA A 15 -16.62 -10.99 2.96
N HIS A 16 -15.78 -12.02 2.77
CA HIS A 16 -14.90 -12.15 1.62
C HIS A 16 -15.67 -12.07 0.29
N LYS A 17 -16.73 -12.87 0.13
CA LYS A 17 -17.51 -12.91 -1.12
C LYS A 17 -18.05 -11.53 -1.49
N ARG A 18 -18.66 -10.82 -0.54
CA ARG A 18 -19.18 -9.46 -0.77
C ARG A 18 -18.08 -8.46 -1.11
N ALA A 19 -16.97 -8.49 -0.37
CA ALA A 19 -15.82 -7.64 -0.63
C ALA A 19 -15.25 -7.89 -2.04
N SER A 20 -15.10 -9.16 -2.42
CA SER A 20 -14.54 -9.59 -3.70
C SER A 20 -15.41 -9.16 -4.89
N GLU A 21 -16.73 -9.34 -4.80
CA GLU A 21 -17.67 -8.88 -5.82
C GLU A 21 -17.57 -7.35 -6.05
N THR A 22 -17.50 -6.59 -4.95
CA THR A 22 -17.39 -5.13 -4.98
C THR A 22 -16.06 -4.68 -5.59
N ILE A 23 -14.92 -5.18 -5.11
CA ILE A 23 -13.61 -4.75 -5.61
C ILE A 23 -13.38 -5.20 -7.05
N ARG A 24 -13.88 -6.36 -7.49
CA ARG A 24 -13.78 -6.79 -8.89
C ARG A 24 -14.58 -5.91 -9.83
N ALA A 25 -15.79 -5.50 -9.42
CA ALA A 25 -16.60 -4.57 -10.20
C ALA A 25 -15.93 -3.20 -10.32
N LEU A 26 -15.42 -2.66 -9.21
CA LEU A 26 -14.75 -1.36 -9.17
C LEU A 26 -13.42 -1.39 -9.93
N SER A 27 -12.60 -2.42 -9.72
CA SER A 27 -11.26 -2.54 -10.34
C SER A 27 -11.27 -2.41 -11.85
N ARG A 28 -12.34 -2.85 -12.53
CA ARG A 28 -12.51 -2.71 -13.98
C ARG A 28 -12.64 -1.25 -14.44
N LYS A 29 -13.13 -0.36 -13.57
CA LYS A 29 -13.28 1.09 -13.82
C LYS A 29 -12.07 1.90 -13.34
N LEU A 30 -11.22 1.30 -12.50
CA LEU A 30 -10.05 1.93 -11.89
C LEU A 30 -8.78 1.73 -12.72
N LEU A 31 -8.83 2.11 -14.00
CA LEU A 31 -7.67 2.05 -14.92
C LEU A 31 -6.46 2.78 -14.34
N ASN A 32 -5.26 2.23 -14.49
CA ASN A 32 -4.06 2.86 -13.95
C ASN A 32 -3.76 4.20 -14.65
N ILE A 33 -3.90 4.24 -15.98
CA ILE A 33 -3.74 5.46 -16.79
C ILE A 33 -5.10 6.04 -17.11
N ARG A 34 -5.27 7.37 -16.98
CA ARG A 34 -6.51 8.12 -17.27
C ARG A 34 -7.74 7.66 -16.46
N GLY A 35 -7.52 6.96 -15.35
CA GLY A 35 -8.58 6.61 -14.41
C GLY A 35 -8.83 7.73 -13.38
N PRO A 36 -9.69 7.46 -12.37
CA PRO A 36 -9.96 8.40 -11.28
C PRO A 36 -8.71 8.75 -10.47
N ARG A 37 -8.78 9.89 -9.75
CA ARG A 37 -7.80 10.37 -8.77
C ARG A 37 -7.65 9.42 -7.57
N GLN A 38 -6.56 9.58 -6.80
CA GLN A 38 -6.28 8.69 -5.66
C GLN A 38 -7.37 8.77 -4.60
N GLU A 39 -7.85 9.97 -4.27
CA GLU A 39 -8.89 10.20 -3.27
C GLU A 39 -10.17 9.38 -3.55
N TRP A 40 -10.65 9.40 -4.79
CA TRP A 40 -11.79 8.58 -5.21
C TRP A 40 -11.52 7.08 -5.10
N ARG A 41 -10.28 6.64 -5.34
CA ARG A 41 -9.88 5.23 -5.14
C ARG A 41 -9.80 4.85 -3.67
N LYS A 42 -9.35 5.76 -2.81
CA LYS A 42 -9.37 5.58 -1.35
C LYS A 42 -10.79 5.44 -0.82
N LEU A 43 -11.73 6.24 -1.33
CA LEU A 43 -13.15 6.10 -1.00
C LEU A 43 -13.69 4.70 -1.38
N ASN A 44 -13.38 4.22 -2.59
CA ASN A 44 -13.76 2.86 -2.99
C ASN A 44 -13.13 1.78 -2.08
N THR A 45 -11.88 1.97 -1.70
CA THR A 45 -11.18 1.07 -0.79
C THR A 45 -11.76 1.11 0.62
N SER A 46 -12.24 2.26 1.10
CA SER A 46 -12.86 2.36 2.43
C SER A 46 -14.18 1.59 2.51
N VAL A 47 -14.95 1.54 1.41
CA VAL A 47 -16.15 0.69 1.29
C VAL A 47 -15.80 -0.78 1.42
N VAL A 48 -14.83 -1.26 0.63
CA VAL A 48 -14.38 -2.67 0.67
C VAL A 48 -13.79 -3.01 2.05
N SER A 49 -12.98 -2.10 2.62
CA SER A 49 -12.42 -2.27 3.97
C SER A 49 -13.54 -2.40 5.01
N SER A 50 -14.61 -1.62 4.90
CA SER A 50 -15.75 -1.70 5.81
C SER A 50 -16.54 -2.99 5.67
N GLN A 51 -16.67 -3.53 4.45
CA GLN A 51 -17.28 -4.84 4.20
C GLN A 51 -16.43 -5.97 4.79
N ILE A 52 -15.11 -5.92 4.60
CA ILE A 52 -14.18 -6.91 5.15
C ILE A 52 -14.21 -6.85 6.67
N LEU A 53 -14.07 -5.67 7.27
CA LEU A 53 -13.98 -5.48 8.72
C LEU A 53 -15.34 -5.58 9.43
N TYR A 54 -16.39 -5.93 8.69
CA TYR A 54 -17.70 -6.17 9.28
C TYR A 54 -17.60 -7.31 10.29
N ALA A 55 -18.01 -7.04 11.53
CA ALA A 55 -17.91 -7.97 12.65
C ALA A 55 -16.48 -8.53 12.91
N ALA A 56 -15.43 -7.78 12.54
CA ALA A 56 -14.03 -8.17 12.77
C ALA A 56 -13.72 -8.76 14.16
N PRO A 57 -14.21 -8.19 15.28
CA PRO A 57 -13.96 -8.77 16.61
C PRO A 57 -14.48 -10.20 16.78
N VAL A 58 -15.51 -10.60 16.03
CA VAL A 58 -16.15 -11.91 16.15
C VAL A 58 -15.34 -13.00 15.45
N TRP A 59 -14.68 -12.67 14.33
CA TRP A 59 -13.92 -13.64 13.53
C TRP A 59 -12.42 -13.39 13.52
N ALA A 60 -11.91 -12.42 14.28
CA ALA A 60 -10.48 -12.09 14.35
C ALA A 60 -9.61 -13.32 14.67
N GLU A 61 -10.05 -14.19 15.57
CA GLU A 61 -9.35 -15.44 15.91
C GLU A 61 -9.25 -16.41 14.74
N ALA A 62 -10.24 -16.42 13.84
CA ALA A 62 -10.23 -17.26 12.64
C ALA A 62 -9.14 -16.83 11.64
N MET A 63 -8.55 -15.62 11.80
CA MET A 63 -7.42 -15.18 10.99
C MET A 63 -6.12 -15.96 11.23
N THR A 64 -6.04 -16.72 12.33
CA THR A 64 -4.91 -17.63 12.61
C THR A 64 -4.78 -18.73 11.55
N VAL A 65 -5.88 -19.06 10.86
CA VAL A 65 -5.91 -20.09 9.82
C VAL A 65 -5.66 -19.45 8.45
N ARG A 66 -4.47 -19.70 7.89
CA ARG A 66 -4.00 -19.09 6.63
C ARG A 66 -4.97 -19.26 5.45
N SER A 67 -5.59 -20.43 5.33
CA SER A 67 -6.52 -20.75 4.23
C SER A 67 -7.80 -19.90 4.26
N TYR A 68 -8.20 -19.41 5.43
CA TYR A 68 -9.39 -18.57 5.58
C TYR A 68 -9.09 -17.15 5.13
N VAL A 69 -7.93 -16.61 5.51
CA VAL A 69 -7.57 -15.21 5.25
C VAL A 69 -7.00 -14.91 3.88
N TRP A 70 -6.48 -15.91 3.18
CA TRP A 70 -5.76 -15.70 1.92
C TRP A 70 -6.59 -14.94 0.87
N GLY A 71 -7.87 -15.28 0.71
CA GLY A 71 -8.76 -14.59 -0.22
C GLY A 71 -9.01 -13.12 0.15
N ILE A 72 -9.21 -12.84 1.45
CA ILE A 72 -9.45 -11.48 1.94
C ILE A 72 -8.20 -10.62 1.81
N GLU A 73 -7.03 -11.15 2.16
CA GLU A 73 -5.77 -10.44 1.97
C GLU A 73 -5.51 -10.15 0.50
N ALA A 74 -5.85 -11.08 -0.41
CA ALA A 74 -5.73 -10.86 -1.85
C ALA A 74 -6.66 -9.74 -2.35
N ASP A 75 -7.89 -9.67 -1.86
CA ASP A 75 -8.83 -8.57 -2.18
C ASP A 75 -8.32 -7.24 -1.61
N TYR A 76 -7.84 -7.22 -0.37
CA TYR A 76 -7.29 -6.03 0.27
C TYR A 76 -6.03 -5.52 -0.44
N ARG A 77 -5.17 -6.44 -0.86
CA ARG A 77 -4.01 -6.16 -1.71
C ARG A 77 -4.44 -5.56 -3.05
N LEU A 78 -5.50 -6.07 -3.67
CA LEU A 78 -6.03 -5.50 -4.90
C LEU A 78 -6.51 -4.05 -4.69
N CYS A 79 -7.15 -3.75 -3.55
CA CYS A 79 -7.49 -2.37 -3.18
C CYS A 79 -6.24 -1.47 -3.10
N ALA A 80 -5.17 -1.94 -2.47
CA ALA A 80 -3.92 -1.20 -2.36
C ALA A 80 -3.29 -0.92 -3.74
N LEU A 81 -3.24 -1.93 -4.61
CA LEU A 81 -2.74 -1.76 -5.98
C LEU A 81 -3.59 -0.78 -6.79
N ARG A 82 -4.93 -0.85 -6.67
CA ARG A 82 -5.83 0.05 -7.41
C ARG A 82 -5.79 1.46 -6.87
N THR A 83 -5.61 1.63 -5.57
CA THR A 83 -5.47 2.95 -4.94
C THR A 83 -4.18 3.65 -5.35
N SER A 84 -3.08 2.89 -5.42
CA SER A 84 -1.79 3.43 -5.85
C SER A 84 -1.60 3.43 -7.37
N CYS A 85 -2.50 2.88 -8.18
CA CYS A 85 -2.24 2.63 -9.61
C CYS A 85 -1.02 1.74 -9.87
N ALA A 86 -0.64 0.88 -8.91
CA ALA A 86 0.55 0.05 -9.01
C ALA A 86 0.41 -1.13 -9.99
N PHE A 87 1.56 -1.62 -10.45
CA PHE A 87 1.64 -2.89 -11.16
C PHE A 87 1.34 -4.07 -10.23
N ARG A 88 0.75 -5.14 -10.77
CA ARG A 88 0.41 -6.35 -10.02
C ARG A 88 1.59 -7.05 -9.34
N THR A 89 2.81 -6.73 -9.75
CA THR A 89 4.07 -7.33 -9.27
C THR A 89 4.64 -6.61 -8.05
N VAL A 90 4.13 -5.41 -7.73
CA VAL A 90 4.55 -4.66 -6.53
C VAL A 90 4.20 -5.48 -5.29
N SER A 91 5.14 -5.56 -4.34
CA SER A 91 4.92 -6.28 -3.09
C SER A 91 3.84 -5.62 -2.24
N ASP A 92 3.14 -6.41 -1.45
CA ASP A 92 1.99 -5.99 -0.63
C ASP A 92 2.36 -4.84 0.31
N ASN A 93 3.45 -4.97 1.06
CA ASN A 93 3.93 -3.92 1.98
C ASN A 93 4.19 -2.60 1.25
N ALA A 94 4.92 -2.64 0.12
CA ALA A 94 5.16 -1.43 -0.68
C ALA A 94 3.85 -0.84 -1.24
N ALA A 95 2.92 -1.67 -1.73
CA ALA A 95 1.64 -1.20 -2.25
C ALA A 95 0.79 -0.53 -1.16
N LEU A 96 0.77 -1.08 0.06
CA LEU A 96 0.09 -0.51 1.21
C LEU A 96 0.70 0.84 1.63
N VAL A 97 2.03 0.94 1.71
CA VAL A 97 2.74 2.20 2.02
C VAL A 97 2.46 3.26 0.96
N ILE A 98 2.65 2.94 -0.32
CA ILE A 98 2.40 3.89 -1.43
C ILE A 98 0.93 4.34 -1.42
N ALA A 99 -0.01 3.42 -1.23
CA ALA A 99 -1.44 3.74 -1.16
C ALA A 99 -1.85 4.50 0.12
N GLY A 100 -1.03 4.45 1.17
CA GLY A 100 -1.33 4.98 2.49
C GLY A 100 -2.42 4.19 3.21
N LEU A 101 -2.43 2.86 3.06
CA LEU A 101 -3.40 1.96 3.66
C LEU A 101 -2.75 1.14 4.78
N ILE A 102 -3.39 1.12 5.94
CA ILE A 102 -2.96 0.30 7.08
C ILE A 102 -3.14 -1.19 6.71
N PRO A 103 -2.17 -2.07 6.98
CA PRO A 103 -2.32 -3.51 6.74
C PRO A 103 -3.58 -4.07 7.38
N LEU A 104 -4.26 -4.97 6.68
CA LEU A 104 -5.54 -5.53 7.12
C LEU A 104 -5.47 -6.15 8.52
N GLY A 105 -4.39 -6.89 8.82
CA GLY A 105 -4.19 -7.49 10.14
C GLY A 105 -4.18 -6.46 11.28
N GLU A 106 -3.56 -5.29 11.07
CA GLU A 106 -3.60 -4.21 12.07
C GLU A 106 -5.00 -3.61 12.19
N LEU A 107 -5.73 -3.47 11.09
CA LEU A 107 -7.11 -2.98 11.14
C LEU A 107 -8.05 -3.93 11.89
N VAL A 108 -7.87 -5.25 11.74
CA VAL A 108 -8.65 -6.25 12.49
C VAL A 108 -8.29 -6.23 13.97
N ARG A 109 -7.00 -6.10 14.31
CA ARG A 109 -6.54 -5.91 15.70
C ARG A 109 -7.14 -4.64 16.31
N GLU A 110 -7.07 -3.51 15.61
CA GLU A 110 -7.68 -2.24 16.04
C GLU A 110 -9.17 -2.42 16.38
N LYS A 111 -9.91 -3.12 15.52
CA LYS A 111 -11.34 -3.37 15.73
C LYS A 111 -11.61 -4.27 16.93
N SER A 112 -10.80 -5.31 17.12
CA SER A 112 -10.95 -6.28 18.21
C SER A 112 -10.69 -5.62 19.57
N GLU A 113 -9.59 -4.87 19.69
CA GLU A 113 -9.27 -4.08 20.89
C GLU A 113 -10.39 -3.10 21.25
N LEU A 114 -11.01 -2.46 20.25
CA LEU A 114 -12.13 -1.55 20.46
C LEU A 114 -13.41 -2.25 20.92
N GLY A 115 -13.62 -3.51 20.53
CA GLY A 115 -14.73 -4.33 21.00
C GLY A 115 -14.57 -4.74 22.46
N GLU A 116 -13.37 -5.18 22.83
CA GLU A 116 -13.04 -5.60 24.20
C GLU A 116 -13.10 -4.43 25.19
N THR A 117 -12.50 -3.30 24.81
CA THR A 117 -12.47 -2.08 25.65
C THR A 117 -13.77 -1.28 25.60
N ALA A 118 -14.81 -1.77 24.91
CA ALA A 118 -16.09 -1.06 24.80
C ALA A 118 -16.81 -0.89 26.15
N GLN A 119 -16.62 -1.85 27.05
CA GLN A 119 -17.22 -1.87 28.39
C GLN A 119 -16.41 -1.07 29.43
N ASP A 120 -15.21 -0.61 29.08
CA ASP A 120 -14.38 0.18 29.96
C ASP A 120 -14.78 1.66 29.88
N GLU A 121 -15.41 2.16 30.94
CA GLU A 121 -15.88 3.54 31.05
C GLU A 121 -14.79 4.55 31.45
N THR A 122 -13.58 4.08 31.82
CA THR A 122 -12.50 4.97 32.28
C THR A 122 -12.00 5.94 31.20
N ALA A 123 -12.07 5.54 29.94
CA ALA A 123 -11.62 6.34 28.81
C ALA A 123 -12.76 6.58 27.81
N SER A 124 -12.85 7.83 27.30
CA SER A 124 -13.80 8.17 26.26
C SER A 124 -13.61 7.30 25.01
N ALA A 125 -14.69 7.01 24.29
CA ALA A 125 -14.63 6.22 23.05
C ALA A 125 -13.65 6.82 22.02
N SER A 126 -13.55 8.15 21.97
CA SER A 126 -12.59 8.86 21.11
C SER A 126 -11.14 8.58 21.53
N ALA A 127 -10.84 8.64 22.83
CA ALA A 127 -9.51 8.35 23.37
C ALA A 127 -9.10 6.90 23.11
N ARG A 128 -10.01 5.93 23.32
CA ARG A 128 -9.77 4.52 23.03
C ARG A 128 -9.47 4.28 21.55
N LYS A 129 -10.22 4.92 20.64
CA LYS A 129 -9.98 4.86 19.20
C LYS A 129 -8.64 5.48 18.79
N ALA A 130 -8.28 6.62 19.37
CA ALA A 130 -6.99 7.25 19.12
C ALA A 130 -5.82 6.36 19.58
N ALA A 131 -5.92 5.76 20.77
CA ALA A 131 -4.90 4.85 21.30
C ALA A 131 -4.74 3.58 20.45
N ALA A 132 -5.85 2.94 20.05
CA ALA A 132 -5.83 1.75 19.19
C ALA A 132 -5.24 2.07 17.79
N ARG A 133 -5.59 3.24 17.24
CA ARG A 133 -4.99 3.73 15.99
C ARG A 133 -3.49 3.97 16.14
N ALA A 134 -3.04 4.58 17.24
CA ALA A 134 -1.63 4.83 17.48
C ALA A 134 -0.82 3.52 17.55
N ARG A 135 -1.34 2.49 18.26
CA ARG A 135 -0.73 1.15 18.29
C ARG A 135 -0.66 0.51 16.91
N SER A 136 -1.76 0.54 16.16
CA SER A 136 -1.82 0.00 14.79
C SER A 136 -0.83 0.68 13.86
N LEU A 137 -0.64 2.00 14.02
CA LEU A 137 0.34 2.75 13.25
C LEU A 137 1.78 2.39 13.65
N ALA A 138 2.07 2.20 14.93
CA ALA A 138 3.40 1.79 15.41
C ALA A 138 3.76 0.38 14.93
N ASN A 139 2.84 -0.58 15.05
CA ASN A 139 3.02 -1.94 14.54
C ASN A 139 3.27 -1.94 13.03
N TRP A 140 2.50 -1.14 12.28
CA TRP A 140 2.72 -1.03 10.84
C TRP A 140 4.11 -0.46 10.49
N GLN A 141 4.61 0.54 11.23
CA GLN A 141 5.98 1.04 11.02
C GLN A 141 7.01 -0.07 11.29
N SER A 142 6.85 -0.84 12.37
CA SER A 142 7.73 -1.98 12.66
C SER A 142 7.68 -3.07 11.59
N LEU A 143 6.49 -3.41 11.07
CA LEU A 143 6.36 -4.33 9.94
C LEU A 143 7.05 -3.80 8.67
N TRP A 144 7.06 -2.48 8.49
CA TRP A 144 7.68 -1.85 7.34
C TRP A 144 9.20 -1.91 7.40
N GLU A 145 9.78 -1.59 8.56
CA GLU A 145 11.22 -1.65 8.82
C GLU A 145 11.79 -3.07 8.70
N ASN A 146 11.02 -4.07 9.12
CA ASN A 146 11.44 -5.47 9.10
C ASN A 146 11.11 -6.20 7.78
N SER A 147 10.53 -5.51 6.80
CA SER A 147 10.14 -6.11 5.52
C SER A 147 11.35 -6.37 4.63
N THR A 148 11.54 -7.62 4.18
CA THR A 148 12.53 -7.96 3.14
C THR A 148 12.05 -7.64 1.71
N LYS A 149 10.82 -7.16 1.56
CA LYS A 149 10.18 -6.81 0.29
C LYS A 149 9.95 -5.30 0.22
N GLY A 150 10.01 -4.74 -0.99
CA GLY A 150 9.78 -3.31 -1.19
C GLY A 150 10.96 -2.42 -0.77
N LEU A 151 12.18 -2.96 -0.70
CA LEU A 151 13.39 -2.25 -0.27
C LEU A 151 13.60 -0.91 -0.99
N TRP A 152 13.31 -0.87 -2.29
CA TRP A 152 13.34 0.37 -3.07
C TRP A 152 12.36 1.43 -2.53
N THR A 153 11.10 1.05 -2.33
CA THR A 153 10.09 1.93 -1.73
C THR A 153 10.47 2.34 -0.31
N HIS A 154 11.04 1.44 0.49
CA HIS A 154 11.51 1.75 1.85
C HIS A 154 12.65 2.76 1.84
N ARG A 155 13.56 2.67 0.88
CA ARG A 155 14.64 3.65 0.72
C ARG A 155 14.10 5.07 0.50
N LEU A 156 13.00 5.20 -0.25
CA LEU A 156 12.36 6.50 -0.52
C LEU A 156 11.42 6.94 0.61
N ILE A 157 10.70 6.00 1.22
CA ILE A 157 9.69 6.20 2.26
C ILE A 157 10.05 5.31 3.46
N PRO A 158 11.04 5.68 4.30
CA PRO A 158 11.38 4.92 5.50
C PRO A 158 10.34 5.14 6.60
N ASP A 159 9.89 6.38 6.79
CA ASP A 159 8.81 6.73 7.70
C ASP A 159 7.49 6.85 6.93
N LYS A 160 6.63 5.85 7.09
CA LYS A 160 5.29 5.85 6.48
C LYS A 160 4.34 6.86 7.15
N GLY A 161 4.59 7.27 8.39
CA GLY A 161 3.82 8.28 9.11
C GLY A 161 3.90 9.64 8.41
N ILE A 162 5.11 10.08 8.07
CA ILE A 162 5.34 11.28 7.25
C ILE A 162 4.62 11.14 5.90
N TRP A 163 4.80 10.01 5.22
CA TRP A 163 4.21 9.77 3.91
C TRP A 163 2.68 9.73 3.90
N THR A 164 2.07 9.11 4.90
CA THR A 164 0.61 8.99 5.00
C THR A 164 -0.04 10.25 5.58
N GLY A 165 0.70 11.05 6.36
CA GLY A 165 0.26 12.29 6.97
C GLY A 165 0.39 13.53 6.08
N ARG A 166 1.03 13.41 4.90
CA ARG A 166 1.20 14.53 3.98
C ARG A 166 -0.16 15.12 3.55
N LYS A 167 -0.25 16.45 3.58
CA LYS A 167 -1.46 17.21 3.24
C LYS A 167 -1.55 17.57 1.76
N HIS A 168 -0.53 17.24 0.98
CA HIS A 168 -0.41 17.61 -0.43
C HIS A 168 -0.09 16.39 -1.28
N GLY A 169 -0.45 16.50 -2.56
CA GLY A 169 -0.15 15.52 -3.59
C GLY A 169 -0.97 14.24 -3.49
N GLU A 170 -1.15 13.58 -4.62
CA GLU A 170 -1.69 12.23 -4.72
C GLU A 170 -0.68 11.35 -5.44
N VAL A 171 -0.71 10.04 -5.21
CA VAL A 171 -0.01 9.12 -6.12
C VAL A 171 -0.84 8.85 -7.36
N ASP A 172 -0.19 8.95 -8.50
CA ASP A 172 -0.73 8.53 -9.78
C ASP A 172 0.08 7.35 -10.33
N PHE A 173 -0.19 6.98 -11.58
CA PHE A 173 0.50 5.87 -12.23
C PHE A 173 2.00 6.09 -12.41
N TYR A 174 2.46 7.34 -12.63
CA TYR A 174 3.86 7.61 -12.92
C TYR A 174 4.66 7.75 -11.62
N LEU A 175 4.12 8.48 -10.64
CA LEU A 175 4.72 8.58 -9.31
C LEU A 175 4.81 7.21 -8.65
N THR A 176 3.78 6.36 -8.76
CA THR A 176 3.85 5.00 -8.23
C THR A 176 4.89 4.13 -8.91
N GLN A 177 5.16 4.32 -10.21
CA GLN A 177 6.29 3.62 -10.86
C GLN A 177 7.61 4.06 -10.26
N ALA A 178 7.82 5.37 -10.08
CA ALA A 178 9.01 5.91 -9.42
C ALA A 178 9.18 5.34 -7.99
N LEU A 179 8.12 5.35 -7.19
CA LEU A 179 8.15 4.89 -5.79
C LEU A 179 8.29 3.38 -5.64
N SER A 180 7.71 2.59 -6.55
CA SER A 180 7.77 1.13 -6.49
C SER A 180 9.00 0.55 -7.18
N GLY A 181 9.59 1.29 -8.13
CA GLY A 181 10.62 0.78 -9.03
C GLY A 181 10.09 -0.22 -10.06
N HIS A 182 8.77 -0.35 -10.16
CA HIS A 182 8.08 -1.25 -11.09
C HIS A 182 7.39 -0.41 -12.15
N GLY A 183 7.78 -0.54 -13.42
CA GLY A 183 7.27 0.35 -14.46
C GLY A 183 8.06 0.32 -15.76
N CYS A 184 8.09 1.45 -16.46
CA CYS A 184 8.80 1.63 -17.73
C CYS A 184 10.34 1.72 -17.61
N PHE A 185 10.92 1.00 -16.63
CA PHE A 185 12.37 0.82 -16.48
C PHE A 185 12.81 -0.41 -17.28
N ARG A 186 13.86 -0.31 -18.10
CA ARG A 186 14.25 -1.43 -18.98
C ARG A 186 14.72 -2.64 -18.17
N SER A 187 15.35 -2.44 -17.01
CA SER A 187 15.69 -3.54 -16.10
C SER A 187 14.45 -4.30 -15.63
N TYR A 188 13.39 -3.58 -15.27
CA TYR A 188 12.10 -4.16 -14.91
C TYR A 188 11.44 -4.84 -16.11
N LEU A 189 11.36 -4.19 -17.27
CA LEU A 189 10.73 -4.74 -18.47
C LEU A 189 11.44 -6.00 -18.98
N LYS A 190 12.78 -6.05 -18.93
CA LYS A 190 13.59 -7.23 -19.28
C LYS A 190 13.28 -8.42 -18.37
N ARG A 191 13.13 -8.20 -17.06
CA ARG A 191 12.75 -9.24 -16.09
C ARG A 191 11.44 -9.94 -16.45
N PHE A 192 10.51 -9.24 -17.12
CA PHE A 192 9.23 -9.80 -17.57
C PHE A 192 9.18 -10.12 -19.07
N GLY A 193 10.32 -10.07 -19.78
CA GLY A 193 10.41 -10.43 -21.19
C GLY A 193 9.81 -9.42 -22.16
N HIS A 194 9.56 -8.18 -21.72
CA HIS A 194 9.05 -7.09 -22.58
C HIS A 194 10.17 -6.30 -23.26
N GLU A 195 11.41 -6.42 -22.78
CA GLU A 195 12.60 -5.81 -23.34
C GLU A 195 13.71 -6.86 -23.44
N ARG A 196 14.58 -6.77 -24.45
CA ARG A 196 15.72 -7.69 -24.60
C ARG A 196 16.91 -7.30 -23.73
N GLU A 197 17.07 -6.01 -23.48
CA GLU A 197 18.19 -5.44 -22.74
C GLU A 197 17.67 -4.53 -21.63
N ASP A 198 18.49 -4.37 -20.61
CA ASP A 198 18.23 -3.56 -19.41
C ASP A 198 19.01 -2.24 -19.43
N GLY A 199 19.91 -2.05 -20.38
CA GLY A 199 20.79 -0.90 -20.45
C GLY A 199 20.06 0.42 -20.73
N CYS A 200 20.61 1.55 -20.27
CA CYS A 200 20.11 2.88 -20.59
C CYS A 200 20.57 3.30 -21.99
N PRO A 201 19.65 3.59 -22.94
CA PRO A 201 20.03 4.00 -24.30
C PRO A 201 20.86 5.29 -24.34
N SER A 202 20.69 6.16 -23.34
CA SER A 202 21.35 7.47 -23.27
C SER A 202 22.71 7.41 -22.60
N CYS A 203 22.95 6.49 -21.65
CA CYS A 203 24.13 6.53 -20.78
C CYS A 203 25.25 5.55 -21.18
N GLY A 204 25.15 4.93 -22.35
CA GLY A 204 26.17 4.01 -22.86
C GLY A 204 26.04 2.57 -22.36
N ARG A 205 27.02 1.73 -22.75
CA ARG A 205 27.01 0.29 -22.46
C ARG A 205 27.27 0.01 -20.98
N GLY A 206 26.55 -0.98 -20.43
CA GLY A 206 26.75 -1.46 -19.05
C GLY A 206 25.98 -0.71 -17.97
N VAL A 207 25.39 0.45 -18.28
CA VAL A 207 24.56 1.21 -17.33
C VAL A 207 23.13 0.68 -17.34
N MET A 208 22.70 0.02 -16.26
CA MET A 208 21.33 -0.49 -16.13
C MET A 208 20.32 0.65 -15.97
N LYS A 209 19.21 0.60 -16.71
CA LYS A 209 18.09 1.54 -16.58
C LYS A 209 17.05 1.00 -15.62
N ASP A 210 17.34 1.13 -14.33
CA ASP A 210 16.39 0.94 -13.24
C ASP A 210 15.79 2.28 -12.76
N ALA A 211 14.98 2.23 -11.70
CA ALA A 211 14.35 3.42 -11.14
C ALA A 211 15.36 4.36 -10.48
N TYR A 212 16.41 3.83 -9.85
CA TYR A 212 17.46 4.64 -9.24
C TYR A 212 18.18 5.45 -10.31
N HIS A 213 18.67 4.78 -11.35
CA HIS A 213 19.37 5.44 -12.44
C HIS A 213 18.49 6.50 -13.10
N VAL A 214 17.23 6.18 -13.43
CA VAL A 214 16.33 7.15 -14.07
C VAL A 214 16.10 8.39 -13.20
N LEU A 215 15.87 8.21 -11.91
CA LEU A 215 15.52 9.31 -11.01
C LEU A 215 16.74 10.14 -10.59
N PHE A 216 17.90 9.53 -10.37
CA PHE A 216 19.03 10.17 -9.68
C PHE A 216 20.31 10.31 -10.51
N ASP A 217 20.56 9.46 -11.52
CA ASP A 217 21.87 9.43 -12.19
C ASP A 217 21.81 9.72 -13.71
N CYS A 218 20.67 9.47 -14.34
CA CYS A 218 20.56 9.43 -15.79
C CYS A 218 20.61 10.85 -16.36
N TRP A 219 21.72 11.23 -17.02
CA TRP A 219 21.95 12.58 -17.54
C TRP A 219 20.82 13.13 -18.42
N ARG A 220 20.09 12.23 -19.09
CA ARG A 220 18.91 12.58 -19.88
C ARG A 220 17.86 13.37 -19.08
N PHE A 221 17.82 13.18 -17.76
CA PHE A 221 16.86 13.80 -16.84
C PHE A 221 17.53 14.82 -15.90
N ASP A 222 18.71 15.33 -16.25
CA ASP A 222 19.42 16.34 -15.43
C ASP A 222 18.64 17.65 -15.35
N GLU A 223 18.03 18.09 -16.45
CA GLU A 223 17.25 19.32 -16.48
C GLU A 223 16.01 19.22 -15.58
N GLU A 224 15.25 18.12 -15.66
CA GLU A 224 14.09 17.91 -14.80
C GLU A 224 14.47 17.79 -13.32
N ARG A 225 15.60 17.15 -13.00
CA ARG A 225 16.13 17.12 -11.63
C ARG A 225 16.51 18.52 -11.15
N THR A 226 17.23 19.29 -11.96
CA THR A 226 17.68 20.65 -11.59
C THR A 226 16.47 21.55 -11.30
N ASN A 227 15.48 21.53 -12.19
CA ASN A 227 14.22 22.26 -12.00
C ASN A 227 13.47 21.83 -10.72
N LEU A 228 13.49 20.53 -10.39
CA LEU A 228 12.90 20.01 -9.16
C LEU A 228 13.66 20.52 -7.92
N GLU A 229 14.99 20.43 -7.91
CA GLU A 229 15.84 20.87 -6.80
C GLU A 229 15.72 22.38 -6.55
N GLU A 230 15.67 23.18 -7.62
CA GLU A 230 15.41 24.62 -7.53
C GLU A 230 14.03 24.91 -6.93
N SER A 231 13.00 24.16 -7.31
CA SER A 231 11.65 24.34 -6.78
C SER A 231 11.50 23.91 -5.31
N LEU A 232 12.34 22.97 -4.87
CA LEU A 232 12.36 22.45 -3.50
C LEU A 232 13.31 23.24 -2.60
N GLU A 233 14.19 24.05 -3.17
CA GLU A 233 15.34 24.69 -2.49
C GLU A 233 16.24 23.65 -1.77
N GLU A 234 16.25 22.41 -2.24
CA GLU A 234 16.94 21.27 -1.64
C GLU A 234 17.43 20.28 -2.69
N THR A 235 18.50 19.55 -2.38
CA THR A 235 19.03 18.48 -3.26
C THR A 235 18.11 17.26 -3.25
N PHE A 236 17.78 16.76 -4.44
CA PHE A 236 16.90 15.61 -4.63
C PHE A 236 17.69 14.31 -4.49
N LEU A 237 17.85 13.87 -3.24
CA LEU A 237 18.63 12.68 -2.90
C LEU A 237 17.75 11.44 -2.72
N PRO A 238 18.30 10.24 -2.99
CA PRO A 238 17.61 8.96 -2.86
C PRO A 238 17.41 8.50 -1.40
N VAL A 239 17.60 9.39 -0.43
CA VAL A 239 17.37 9.12 0.99
C VAL A 239 16.65 10.34 1.55
N SER A 240 15.40 10.15 1.98
CA SER A 240 14.69 11.18 2.73
C SER A 240 15.48 11.44 4.01
N ARG A 241 16.06 12.64 4.14
CA ARG A 241 16.63 13.07 5.41
C ARG A 241 15.46 13.16 6.39
N CYS A 242 15.47 12.35 7.44
CA CYS A 242 14.62 12.60 8.60
C CYS A 242 15.05 13.95 9.16
N HIS A 243 14.23 14.98 8.94
CA HIS A 243 14.32 16.26 9.64
C HIS A 243 13.52 16.18 10.95
#